data_AF-A0A3D4Z3L1-F1
#
_entry.id   AF-A0A3D4Z3L1-F1
#
_cell.length_a   1.000
_cell.length_b   1.000
_cell.length_c   1.000
_cell.angle_alpha   90.00
_cell.angle_beta   90.00
_cell.angle_gamma   90.00
#
_symmetry.space_group_name_H-M   'P 1'
#
loop_
_entity.id
_entity.type
_entity.pdbx_description
1 polymer ?
#
loop_
_entity_poly.entity_id
_entity_poly.type
_entity_poly.pdbx_seq_one_letter_code
_entity_poly.pdbx_strand_id
1 'polypeptide(L)'
;MHTVGQKFRYSRRKLLALAREYIPFLSQVPQDRYFNLDPSEFYIPDGEIAALRQDLEERLGCYIMTYRQGAKNSSPPHRHLCILLKSARLDQRQGELLEEYEKQLDSKRVIFVAYARPLEFRD
;
A
#
# COMPACT_ATOMS: atom_id res chain seq x y z
N MET A 1 -10.73 15.58 25.22
CA MET A 1 -9.88 14.93 24.20
C MET A 1 -10.68 13.76 23.62
N HIS A 2 -11.29 13.94 22.45
CA HIS A 2 -12.13 12.92 21.82
C HIS A 2 -11.34 12.23 20.71
N THR A 3 -10.75 11.07 21.00
CA THR A 3 -10.23 10.18 19.95
C THR A 3 -11.38 9.29 19.47
N VAL A 4 -12.25 9.86 18.65
CA VAL A 4 -13.27 9.09 17.93
C VAL A 4 -12.53 8.34 16.83
N GLY A 5 -12.45 7.02 16.98
CA GLY A 5 -12.15 6.12 15.87
C GLY A 5 -13.18 6.37 14.77
N GLN A 6 -12.81 7.18 13.78
CA GLN A 6 -13.67 7.49 12.65
C GLN A 6 -13.81 6.23 11.79
N LYS A 7 -14.87 5.46 12.04
CA LYS A 7 -15.44 4.54 11.06
C LYS A 7 -16.11 5.36 9.95
N PHE A 8 -15.32 6.06 9.15
CA PHE A 8 -15.82 6.55 7.87
C PHE A 8 -16.05 5.33 6.97
N ARG A 9 -17.32 4.92 6.81
CA ARG A 9 -17.73 4.00 5.73
C ARG A 9 -17.68 4.77 4.41
N TYR A 10 -16.48 5.00 3.92
CA TYR A 10 -16.29 5.44 2.56
C TYR A 10 -16.77 4.34 1.60
N SER A 11 -17.41 4.74 0.51
CA SER A 11 -17.66 3.80 -0.59
C SER A 11 -16.33 3.29 -1.13
N ARG A 12 -16.30 2.07 -1.67
CA ARG A 12 -15.11 1.47 -2.30
C ARG A 12 -14.43 2.43 -3.28
N ARG A 13 -15.22 3.10 -4.14
CA ARG A 13 -14.71 4.07 -5.11
C ARG A 13 -14.04 5.27 -4.44
N LYS A 14 -14.59 5.75 -3.31
CA LYS A 14 -14.00 6.87 -2.56
C LYS A 14 -12.70 6.47 -1.86
N LEU A 15 -12.60 5.26 -1.31
CA LEU A 15 -11.34 4.74 -0.75
C LEU A 15 -10.25 4.61 -1.82
N LEU A 16 -10.61 4.09 -3.00
CA LEU A 16 -9.70 3.98 -4.13
C LEU A 16 -9.27 5.36 -4.67
N ALA A 17 -10.19 6.33 -4.75
CA ALA A 17 -9.82 7.69 -5.11
C ALA A 17 -8.83 8.30 -4.11
N LEU A 18 -9.10 8.15 -2.81
CA LEU A 18 -8.23 8.62 -1.74
C LEU A 18 -6.86 7.92 -1.77
N ALA A 19 -6.82 6.61 -2.02
CA ALA A 19 -5.57 5.87 -2.15
C ALA A 19 -4.70 6.41 -3.30
N ARG A 20 -5.27 6.78 -4.45
CA ARG A 20 -4.52 7.42 -5.54
C ARG A 20 -3.97 8.79 -5.20
N GLU A 21 -4.66 9.55 -4.36
CA GLU A 21 -4.20 10.86 -3.90
C GLU A 21 -2.97 10.73 -2.99
N TYR A 22 -2.97 9.77 -2.07
CA TYR A 22 -1.90 9.60 -1.07
C TYR A 22 -0.78 8.64 -1.50
N ILE A 23 -1.04 7.79 -2.50
CA ILE A 23 -0.11 6.80 -3.05
C ILE A 23 -0.09 6.97 -4.59
N PRO A 24 0.65 7.97 -5.09
CA PRO A 24 0.49 8.46 -6.48
C PRO A 24 0.79 7.42 -7.56
N PHE A 25 1.64 6.43 -7.30
CA PHE A 25 1.96 5.40 -8.30
C PHE A 25 0.71 4.57 -8.70
N LEU A 26 -0.33 4.52 -7.86
CA LEU A 26 -1.60 3.86 -8.19
C LEU A 26 -2.33 4.53 -9.37
N SER A 27 -1.96 5.75 -9.76
CA SER A 27 -2.44 6.40 -10.98
C SER A 27 -1.93 5.73 -12.26
N GLN A 28 -0.82 4.99 -12.19
CA GLN A 28 -0.24 4.24 -13.31
C GLN A 28 -1.00 2.93 -13.58
N VAL A 29 -1.87 2.49 -12.66
CA VAL A 29 -2.74 1.32 -12.86
C VAL A 29 -3.94 1.70 -13.74
N PRO A 30 -4.22 0.98 -14.84
CA PRO A 30 -5.38 1.22 -15.69
C PRO A 30 -6.69 1.31 -14.91
N GLN A 31 -7.54 2.28 -15.26
CA GLN A 31 -8.73 2.64 -14.49
C GLN A 31 -9.70 1.46 -14.29
N ASP A 32 -9.92 0.67 -15.33
CA ASP A 32 -10.75 -0.52 -15.34
C ASP A 32 -10.24 -1.58 -14.35
N ARG A 33 -8.94 -1.84 -14.34
CA ARG A 33 -8.30 -2.79 -13.41
C ARG A 33 -8.29 -2.24 -11.98
N TYR A 34 -8.00 -0.94 -11.81
CA TYR A 34 -7.90 -0.29 -10.51
C TYR A 34 -9.23 -0.26 -9.75
N PHE A 35 -10.33 0.11 -10.41
CA PHE A 35 -11.65 0.13 -9.75
C PHE A 35 -12.23 -1.28 -9.50
N ASN A 36 -11.58 -2.32 -10.04
CA ASN A 36 -11.83 -3.72 -9.72
C ASN A 36 -11.05 -4.24 -8.50
N LEU A 37 -10.21 -3.42 -7.87
CA LEU A 37 -9.49 -3.77 -6.62
C LEU A 37 -10.35 -3.65 -5.36
N ASP A 38 -10.11 -4.50 -4.38
CA ASP A 38 -10.69 -4.35 -3.04
C ASP A 38 -9.75 -3.52 -2.14
N PRO A 39 -10.14 -2.30 -1.71
CA PRO A 39 -9.30 -1.44 -0.88
C PRO A 39 -9.43 -1.72 0.62
N SER A 40 -10.14 -2.78 1.05
CA SER A 40 -10.39 -3.05 2.47
C SER A 40 -9.13 -3.24 3.31
N GLU A 41 -8.06 -3.72 2.68
CA GLU A 41 -6.75 -3.90 3.30
C GLU A 41 -5.86 -2.67 3.17
N PHE A 42 -6.24 -1.68 2.35
CA PHE A 42 -5.39 -0.51 2.12
C PHE A 42 -5.34 0.32 3.40
N TYR A 43 -4.13 0.78 3.71
CA TYR A 43 -3.92 1.82 4.68
C TYR A 43 -3.63 3.11 3.93
N ILE A 44 -4.41 4.17 4.17
CA ILE A 44 -4.14 5.50 3.60
C ILE A 44 -3.06 6.13 4.47
N PRO A 45 -1.84 6.33 3.96
CA PRO A 45 -0.74 6.81 4.79
C PRO A 45 -0.98 8.26 5.19
N ASP A 46 -0.79 8.56 6.47
CA ASP A 46 -0.83 9.92 7.01
C ASP A 46 0.40 10.17 7.91
N GLY A 47 0.67 11.46 8.18
CA GLY A 47 1.74 11.90 9.07
C GLY A 47 3.06 11.14 8.91
N GLU A 48 3.47 10.47 9.98
CA GLU A 48 4.72 9.70 10.05
C GLU A 48 4.75 8.50 9.08
N ILE A 49 3.62 7.83 8.83
CA ILE A 49 3.59 6.68 7.91
C ILE A 49 3.81 7.16 6.48
N ALA A 50 3.24 8.31 6.11
CA ALA A 50 3.48 8.92 4.81
C ALA A 50 4.95 9.29 4.61
N ALA A 51 5.59 9.88 5.63
CA ALA A 51 7.00 10.22 5.60
C ALA A 51 7.90 8.98 5.47
N LEU A 52 7.67 7.95 6.30
CA LEU A 52 8.43 6.68 6.24
C LEU A 52 8.27 5.98 4.89
N ARG A 53 7.06 5.99 4.32
CA ARG A 53 6.78 5.41 3.01
C ARG A 53 7.58 6.11 1.91
N GLN A 54 7.56 7.44 1.88
CA GLN A 54 8.27 8.23 0.86
C GLN A 54 9.78 8.05 0.95
N ASP A 55 10.33 8.13 2.16
CA ASP A 55 11.77 7.90 2.39
C ASP A 55 12.18 6.48 1.97
N LEU A 56 11.36 5.47 2.27
CA LEU A 56 11.62 4.10 1.82
C LEU A 56 11.54 3.94 0.29
N GLU A 57 10.59 4.59 -0.37
CA GLU A 57 10.50 4.61 -1.85
C GLU A 57 11.78 5.17 -2.48
N GLU A 58 12.30 6.27 -1.94
CA GLU A 58 13.52 6.92 -2.42
C GLU A 58 14.74 6.04 -2.20
N ARG A 59 14.88 5.45 -1.00
CA ARG A 59 16.04 4.61 -0.66
C ARG A 59 16.06 3.27 -1.39
N LEU A 60 14.90 2.66 -1.64
CA LEU A 60 14.79 1.40 -2.37
C LEU A 60 14.73 1.58 -3.89
N GLY A 61 14.42 2.78 -4.38
CA GLY A 61 14.17 3.00 -5.80
C GLY A 61 12.94 2.25 -6.33
N CYS A 62 12.00 1.89 -5.44
CA CYS A 62 10.80 1.11 -5.73
C CYS A 62 9.53 1.93 -5.45
N TYR A 63 8.37 1.39 -5.78
CA TYR A 63 7.09 1.91 -5.27
C TYR A 63 6.69 1.17 -4.00
N ILE A 64 6.17 1.88 -2.99
CA ILE A 64 5.76 1.30 -1.71
C ILE A 64 4.27 1.50 -1.50
N MET A 65 3.56 0.38 -1.32
CA MET A 65 2.17 0.32 -0.92
C MET A 65 2.05 0.09 0.58
N THR A 66 1.00 0.65 1.19
CA THR A 66 0.68 0.52 2.61
C THR A 66 -0.57 -0.32 2.84
N TYR A 67 -0.46 -1.36 3.67
CA TYR A 67 -1.57 -2.23 4.05
C TYR A 67 -1.76 -2.31 5.55
N ARG A 68 -2.98 -2.63 5.97
CA ARG A 68 -3.33 -2.96 7.35
C ARG A 68 -2.84 -4.37 7.69
N GLN A 69 -1.98 -4.49 8.70
CA GLN A 69 -1.53 -5.77 9.22
C GLN A 69 -2.70 -6.55 9.84
N GLY A 70 -2.80 -7.85 9.52
CA GLY A 70 -3.85 -8.72 10.06
C GLY A 70 -5.26 -8.42 9.52
N ALA A 71 -5.38 -7.66 8.42
CA ALA A 71 -6.64 -7.57 7.71
C ALA A 71 -7.09 -8.98 7.30
N LYS A 72 -8.35 -9.31 7.59
CA LYS A 72 -8.93 -10.56 7.12
C LYS A 72 -9.18 -10.42 5.62
N ASN A 73 -8.33 -11.06 4.84
CA ASN A 73 -8.50 -11.29 3.41
C ASN A 73 -9.87 -11.95 3.15
N SER A 74 -10.88 -11.12 2.93
CA SER A 74 -12.26 -11.52 2.69
C SER A 74 -12.68 -11.24 1.25
N SER A 75 -11.83 -10.53 0.50
CA SER A 75 -11.98 -10.34 -0.93
C SER A 75 -11.48 -11.56 -1.71
N PRO A 76 -12.10 -11.84 -2.88
CA PRO A 76 -11.53 -12.78 -3.83
C PRO A 76 -10.11 -12.35 -4.27
N PRO A 77 -9.16 -13.29 -4.43
CA PRO A 77 -7.77 -12.98 -4.76
C PRO A 77 -7.58 -12.10 -6.00
N HIS A 78 -8.43 -12.26 -7.04
CA HIS A 78 -8.38 -11.47 -8.27
C HIS A 78 -8.61 -9.96 -8.06
N ARG A 79 -9.01 -9.53 -6.87
CA ARG A 79 -9.20 -8.11 -6.50
C ARG A 79 -8.02 -7.54 -5.73
N HIS A 80 -6.96 -8.32 -5.49
CA HIS A 80 -5.80 -7.87 -4.74
C HIS A 80 -4.78 -7.23 -5.67
N LEU A 81 -4.16 -6.13 -5.22
CA LEU A 81 -3.17 -5.42 -6.03
C LEU A 81 -1.94 -6.29 -6.37
N CYS A 82 -1.55 -7.20 -5.47
CA CYS A 82 -0.40 -8.09 -5.68
C CYS A 82 -0.63 -9.17 -6.76
N ILE A 83 -1.90 -9.44 -7.12
CA ILE A 83 -2.24 -10.28 -8.27
C ILE A 83 -2.12 -9.50 -9.58
N LEU A 84 -2.34 -8.18 -9.52
CA LEU A 84 -2.24 -7.31 -10.70
C LEU A 84 -0.81 -6.86 -11.00
N LEU A 85 0.00 -6.62 -9.97
CA LEU A 85 1.32 -6.00 -10.09
C LEU A 85 2.44 -6.95 -9.65
N LYS A 86 3.61 -6.83 -10.29
CA LYS A 86 4.82 -7.53 -9.86
C LYS A 86 5.46 -6.81 -8.67
N SER A 87 5.77 -7.60 -7.65
CA SER A 87 6.55 -7.15 -6.50
C SER A 87 7.96 -6.74 -6.95
N ALA A 88 8.56 -5.79 -6.24
CA ALA A 88 9.96 -5.44 -6.48
C ALA A 88 10.85 -6.65 -6.17
N ARG A 89 11.90 -6.83 -6.97
CA ARG A 89 12.99 -7.75 -6.63
C ARG A 89 13.97 -7.00 -5.75
N LEU A 90 13.91 -7.28 -4.45
CA LEU A 90 14.82 -6.70 -3.48
C LEU A 90 16.03 -7.62 -3.33
N ASP A 91 17.23 -7.03 -3.32
CA ASP A 91 18.41 -7.73 -2.81
C ASP A 91 18.36 -7.87 -1.28
N GLN A 92 19.35 -8.56 -0.71
CA GLN A 92 19.39 -8.80 0.73
C GLN A 92 19.38 -7.49 1.55
N ARG A 93 20.20 -6.50 1.16
CA ARG A 93 20.30 -5.23 1.88
C ARG A 93 19.02 -4.43 1.80
N GLN A 94 18.37 -4.47 0.65
CA GLN A 94 17.06 -3.84 0.43
C GLN A 94 15.95 -4.53 1.25
N GLY A 95 16.01 -5.86 1.37
CA GLY A 95 15.12 -6.62 2.25
C GLY A 95 15.29 -6.24 3.72
N GLU A 96 16.54 -6.20 4.20
CA GLU A 96 16.88 -5.77 5.57
C GLU A 96 16.38 -4.34 5.84
N LEU A 97 16.53 -3.43 4.87
CA LEU A 97 16.04 -2.06 4.98
C LEU A 97 14.50 -2.00 5.08
N LEU A 98 13.78 -2.78 4.26
CA LEU A 98 12.33 -2.87 4.35
C LEU A 98 11.89 -3.35 5.75
N GLU A 99 12.52 -4.40 6.26
CA GLU A 99 12.23 -4.95 7.61
C GLU A 99 12.49 -3.93 8.73
N GLU A 100 13.55 -3.12 8.63
CA GLU A 100 13.82 -2.03 9.58
C GLU A 100 12.70 -0.98 9.63
N TYR A 101 12.10 -0.66 8.48
CA TYR A 101 10.98 0.29 8.42
C TYR A 101 9.71 -0.35 8.97
N GLU A 102 9.45 -1.63 8.66
CA GLU A 102 8.30 -2.34 9.19
C GLU A 102 8.34 -2.46 10.73
N LYS A 103 9.52 -2.63 11.33
CA LYS A 103 9.68 -2.61 12.80
C LYS A 103 9.24 -1.28 13.44
N GLN A 104 9.41 -0.15 12.76
CA GLN A 104 8.94 1.15 13.25
C GLN A 104 7.40 1.27 13.21
N LEU A 105 6.73 0.41 12.44
CA LEU A 105 5.29 0.44 12.21
C LEU A 105 4.51 -0.64 12.99
N ASP A 106 5.20 -1.52 13.72
CA ASP A 106 4.57 -2.68 14.37
C ASP A 106 3.44 -2.27 15.34
N SER A 107 3.67 -1.19 16.11
CA SER A 107 2.65 -0.61 17.00
C SER A 107 1.43 -0.03 16.27
N LYS A 108 1.56 0.30 14.98
CA LYS A 108 0.53 0.91 14.13
C LYS A 108 -0.25 -0.11 13.30
N ARG A 109 0.15 -1.39 13.33
CA ARG A 109 -0.44 -2.47 12.52
C ARG A 109 -0.48 -2.12 11.03
N VAL A 110 0.63 -1.58 10.51
CA VAL A 110 0.81 -1.25 9.09
C VAL A 110 2.02 -2.00 8.57
N ILE A 111 1.91 -2.52 7.35
CA ILE A 111 3.00 -3.17 6.62
C ILE A 111 3.27 -2.45 5.30
N PHE A 112 4.50 -2.58 4.82
CA PHE A 112 4.95 -2.01 3.56
C PHE A 112 5.17 -3.12 2.53
N VAL A 113 4.71 -2.90 1.31
CA VAL A 113 4.92 -3.85 0.21
C VAL A 113 5.55 -3.12 -0.96
N ALA A 114 6.71 -3.62 -1.40
CA ALA A 114 7.45 -3.06 -2.51
C ALA A 114 6.98 -3.62 -3.87
N TYR A 115 6.72 -2.71 -4.81
CA TYR A 115 6.39 -2.99 -6.21
C TYR A 115 7.47 -2.44 -7.13
N ALA A 116 7.65 -3.08 -8.28
CA ALA A 116 8.65 -2.70 -9.27
C ALA A 116 8.47 -1.25 -9.73
N ARG A 117 9.60 -0.57 -10.00
CA ARG A 117 9.66 0.76 -10.64
C ARG A 117 10.59 0.68 -11.85
N PRO A 118 10.10 0.85 -13.09
CA PRO A 118 8.73 1.18 -13.48
C PRO A 118 7.73 0.08 -13.11
N LEU A 119 6.43 0.45 -13.08
CA LEU A 119 5.36 -0.46 -12.69
C LEU A 119 5.25 -1.61 -13.68
N GLU A 120 5.27 -2.85 -13.19
CA GLU A 120 5.11 -4.05 -14.00
C GLU A 120 3.80 -4.78 -13.65
N PHE A 121 3.04 -5.19 -14.67
CA PHE A 121 1.83 -5.98 -14.51
C PHE A 121 2.15 -7.48 -14.54
N ARG A 122 1.39 -8.26 -13.78
CA ARG A 122 1.34 -9.71 -13.94
C ARG A 122 0.30 -9.99 -15.01
N ASP A 123 0.74 -10.47 -16.18
CA ASP A 123 -0.13 -10.93 -17.26
C ASP A 123 -0.74 -12.30 -16.93
#